data_AF-A0A7J4NSZ3-F1
#
_entry.id   AF-A0A7J4NSZ3-F1
#
_cell.length_a   1.000
_cell.length_b   1.000
_cell.length_c   1.000
_cell.angle_alpha   90.00
_cell.angle_beta   90.00
_cell.angle_gamma   90.00
#
_symmetry.space_group_name_H-M   'P 1'
#
loop_
_entity.id
_entity.type
_entity.pdbx_description
1 polymer ?
#
loop_
_entity_poly.entity_id
_entity_poly.type
_entity_poly.pdbx_seq_one_letter_code
_entity_poly.pdbx_strand_id
1 'polypeptide(L)'
;MEEDMSRPKAGSPEDMSIPILDRIMTRTGMDLRTFGRSETYKALAIGLVLFSIIAYAGLSVFGMSSSLFAQTGESIPIEELEFQTLNRTNIEDGLTNETGWFQLSEHRGKVIVLDMMAHDCSNCHGVQARIEAEMDNWYSLSDQRELVVIAYGSYYSESIEYLNKSGGEYTVPTYATGIGSETAATVNGTQQDPNRLFTPGGTGVIPVVMVIDTEGYIIASESSSTPAQGWGAFDNAIETAMTGTVADMAELRSFGVQEVDTSMLGIVFLGAMLSILVYFSPCAFPVLPGFISYYLTLGAREDELIESGKLKGKMPGPVVIGVLSGLGMWTFFAFIGIIAWIMGRSFATSGIIHDIAIFIAALLLILGFFMLTGGTSHLMSWVQKIVDRFSTTEMDDTFTPRRNMYLYGIGYAAASIDCTAAAVLPFIGYLATIESASAVPFGLGSLMAGLLILMVAVVSLVGFGRQQAIGFLRRATGMIKLIGAWMMMMAGAGLLFYLTNTDVVASFF
;
A
#
# COMPACT_ATOMS: atom_id res chain seq x y z
N MET A 1 12.99 88.34 3.72
CA MET A 1 13.36 87.21 4.60
C MET A 1 12.21 86.22 4.61
N GLU A 2 11.83 85.68 3.45
CA GLU A 2 12.54 84.60 2.70
C GLU A 2 12.56 83.30 3.53
N GLU A 3 12.12 82.15 3.05
CA GLU A 3 11.48 81.75 1.81
C GLU A 3 10.87 80.36 2.09
N ASP A 4 9.62 80.17 1.72
CA ASP A 4 8.93 78.88 1.69
C ASP A 4 9.49 78.06 0.51
N MET A 5 9.99 76.85 0.74
CA MET A 5 10.13 75.88 -0.35
C MET A 5 10.16 74.42 0.12
N SER A 6 8.98 73.82 -0.03
CA SER A 6 8.77 72.55 -0.72
C SER A 6 9.28 71.24 -0.09
N ARG A 7 8.31 70.55 0.52
CA ARG A 7 8.12 69.08 0.52
C ARG A 7 8.71 68.40 -0.74
N PRO A 8 9.40 67.26 -0.60
CA PRO A 8 9.55 66.37 -1.75
C PRO A 8 8.18 65.78 -2.09
N LYS A 9 7.82 65.97 -3.36
CA LYS A 9 6.56 65.59 -3.99
C LYS A 9 6.22 64.13 -3.76
N ALA A 10 5.01 63.88 -3.26
CA ALA A 10 4.26 62.70 -3.65
C ALA A 10 4.01 62.78 -5.16
N GLY A 11 4.63 61.87 -5.91
CA GLY A 11 4.53 61.81 -7.36
C GLY A 11 4.53 60.37 -7.83
N SER A 12 3.33 59.77 -7.84
CA SER A 12 2.80 58.74 -8.75
C SER A 12 3.56 57.41 -8.93
N PRO A 13 2.81 56.32 -9.19
CA PRO A 13 3.22 54.98 -8.86
C PRO A 13 4.24 54.49 -9.88
N GLU A 14 5.43 54.13 -9.43
CA GLU A 14 6.08 53.01 -10.09
C GLU A 14 5.23 51.78 -9.76
N ASP A 15 4.27 51.52 -10.64
CA ASP A 15 3.79 50.17 -10.98
C ASP A 15 4.99 49.39 -11.53
N MET A 16 6.01 49.20 -10.69
CA MET A 16 6.97 48.15 -10.85
C MET A 16 6.15 46.92 -10.53
N SER A 17 5.51 46.38 -11.56
CA SER A 17 4.68 45.20 -11.51
C SER A 17 5.42 44.17 -10.67
N ILE A 18 5.06 44.07 -9.38
CA ILE A 18 5.68 43.10 -8.48
C ILE A 18 5.52 41.79 -9.23
N PRO A 19 6.62 41.11 -9.60
CA PRO A 19 6.53 39.91 -10.41
C PRO A 19 5.47 39.02 -9.78
N ILE A 20 4.58 38.42 -10.56
CA ILE A 20 3.45 37.63 -10.04
C ILE A 20 3.94 36.61 -8.99
N LEU A 21 5.16 36.09 -9.20
CA LEU A 21 5.92 35.23 -8.30
C LEU A 21 6.19 35.85 -6.90
N ASP A 22 6.53 37.14 -6.80
CA ASP A 22 6.76 37.83 -5.52
C ASP A 22 5.46 38.13 -4.78
N ARG A 23 4.36 38.41 -5.51
CA ARG A 23 3.01 38.52 -4.92
C ARG A 23 2.53 37.19 -4.36
N ILE A 24 2.81 36.09 -5.05
CA ILE A 24 2.49 34.74 -4.58
C ILE A 24 3.37 34.41 -3.35
N MET A 25 4.68 34.64 -3.43
CA MET A 25 5.61 34.39 -2.31
C MET A 25 5.22 35.16 -1.04
N THR A 26 4.87 36.44 -1.14
CA THR A 26 4.45 37.25 0.02
C THR A 26 3.10 36.84 0.60
N ARG A 27 2.18 36.27 -0.20
CA ARG A 27 0.83 35.92 0.24
C ARG A 27 0.70 34.47 0.73
N THR A 28 1.43 33.54 0.13
CA THR A 28 1.32 32.10 0.43
C THR A 28 2.61 31.50 0.99
N GLY A 29 3.72 32.23 0.98
CA GLY A 29 5.04 31.71 1.34
C GLY A 29 5.65 30.78 0.29
N MET A 30 5.00 30.57 -0.86
CA MET A 30 5.45 29.65 -1.91
C MET A 30 6.51 30.32 -2.81
N ASP A 31 7.72 29.77 -2.84
CA ASP A 31 8.76 30.14 -3.79
C ASP A 31 8.65 29.32 -5.08
N LEU A 32 7.84 29.80 -6.02
CA LEU A 32 7.68 29.20 -7.35
C LEU A 32 8.95 29.33 -8.21
N ARG A 33 9.95 30.14 -7.81
CA ARG A 33 11.25 30.19 -8.49
C ARG A 33 12.04 28.89 -8.32
N THR A 34 11.62 28.02 -7.40
CA THR A 34 12.17 26.68 -7.20
C THR A 34 12.08 25.83 -8.47
N PHE A 35 11.03 25.99 -9.28
CA PHE A 35 10.91 25.28 -10.57
C PHE A 35 11.90 25.78 -11.63
N GLY A 36 12.49 26.97 -11.46
CA GLY A 36 13.54 27.49 -12.34
C GLY A 36 14.95 27.02 -11.98
N ARG A 37 15.14 26.31 -10.85
CA ARG A 37 16.47 25.88 -10.39
C ARG A 37 16.81 24.50 -10.93
N SER A 38 18.03 24.33 -11.44
CA SER A 38 18.55 23.04 -11.92
C SER A 38 18.53 21.94 -10.85
N GLU A 39 18.71 22.30 -9.58
CA GLU A 39 18.70 21.36 -8.46
C GLU A 39 17.35 20.65 -8.29
N THR A 40 16.23 21.32 -8.62
CA THR A 40 14.88 20.75 -8.53
C THR A 40 14.66 19.62 -9.53
N TYR A 41 15.21 19.76 -10.75
CA TYR A 41 15.13 18.72 -11.78
C TYR A 41 16.13 17.58 -11.54
N LYS A 42 17.30 17.86 -10.97
CA LYS A 42 18.20 16.82 -10.48
C LYS A 42 17.52 15.98 -9.38
N ALA A 43 16.84 16.65 -8.45
CA ALA A 43 16.08 16.00 -7.40
C ALA A 43 14.91 15.18 -7.96
N LEU A 44 14.22 15.66 -9.01
CA LEU A 44 13.20 14.88 -9.72
C LEU A 44 13.79 13.59 -10.31
N ALA A 45 14.92 13.67 -11.03
CA ALA A 45 15.54 12.49 -11.63
C ALA A 45 15.97 11.45 -10.59
N ILE A 46 16.60 11.90 -9.50
CA ILE A 46 16.99 11.03 -8.38
C ILE A 46 15.75 10.45 -7.70
N GLY A 47 14.72 11.26 -7.47
CA GLY A 47 13.46 10.83 -6.87
C GLY A 47 12.73 9.79 -7.71
N LEU A 48 12.73 9.92 -9.04
CA LEU A 48 12.14 8.94 -9.95
C LEU A 48 12.87 7.60 -9.84
N VAL A 49 14.21 7.60 -9.91
CA VAL A 49 15.00 6.38 -9.77
C VAL A 49 14.79 5.71 -8.40
N LEU A 50 14.85 6.48 -7.31
CA LEU A 50 14.62 5.95 -5.96
C LEU A 50 13.21 5.43 -5.79
N PHE A 51 12.19 6.14 -6.29
CA PHE A 51 10.81 5.70 -6.23
C PHE A 51 10.61 4.39 -7.00
N SER A 52 11.15 4.28 -8.21
CA SER A 52 11.08 3.03 -8.99
C SER A 52 11.78 1.86 -8.30
N ILE A 53 12.95 2.09 -7.70
CA ILE A 53 13.68 1.03 -6.96
C ILE A 53 12.89 0.61 -5.72
N ILE A 54 12.37 1.56 -4.94
CA ILE A 54 11.61 1.27 -3.71
C ILE A 54 10.28 0.59 -4.06
N ALA A 55 9.59 1.05 -5.09
CA ALA A 55 8.36 0.43 -5.58
C ALA A 55 8.63 -1.00 -6.08
N TYR A 56 9.65 -1.20 -6.92
CA TYR A 56 10.04 -2.53 -7.39
C TYR A 56 10.45 -3.45 -6.24
N ALA A 57 11.27 -2.98 -5.31
CA ALA A 57 11.66 -3.74 -4.14
C ALA A 57 10.44 -4.11 -3.28
N GLY A 58 9.54 -3.15 -3.02
CA GLY A 58 8.30 -3.37 -2.28
C GLY A 58 7.41 -4.42 -2.93
N LEU A 59 7.14 -4.28 -4.24
CA LEU A 59 6.35 -5.24 -5.02
C LEU A 59 7.04 -6.62 -5.04
N SER A 60 8.35 -6.68 -5.26
CA SER A 60 9.09 -7.95 -5.29
C SER A 60 9.07 -8.66 -3.93
N VAL A 61 9.13 -7.93 -2.81
CA VAL A 61 9.04 -8.52 -1.47
C VAL A 61 7.63 -9.05 -1.21
N PHE A 62 6.60 -8.34 -1.67
CA PHE A 62 5.22 -8.84 -1.63
C PHE A 62 5.03 -10.08 -2.51
N GLY A 63 5.51 -10.06 -3.76
CA GLY A 63 5.43 -11.20 -4.68
C GLY A 63 6.21 -12.43 -4.19
N MET A 64 7.39 -12.23 -3.62
CA MET A 64 8.14 -13.30 -2.96
C MET A 64 7.37 -13.84 -1.75
N SER A 65 6.79 -12.95 -0.95
CA SER A 65 6.02 -13.36 0.22
C SER A 65 4.77 -14.15 -0.19
N SER A 66 3.96 -13.65 -1.14
CA SER A 66 2.79 -14.38 -1.66
C SER A 66 3.17 -15.73 -2.27
N SER A 67 4.27 -15.79 -3.02
CA SER A 67 4.79 -17.06 -3.57
C SER A 67 5.24 -18.05 -2.49
N LEU A 68 5.90 -17.57 -1.42
CA LEU A 68 6.30 -18.40 -0.29
C LEU A 68 5.07 -18.92 0.48
N PHE A 69 4.05 -18.10 0.68
CA PHE A 69 2.80 -18.53 1.31
C PHE A 69 2.03 -19.54 0.45
N ALA A 70 2.03 -19.36 -0.87
CA ALA A 70 1.39 -20.31 -1.80
C ALA A 70 2.14 -21.65 -1.92
N GLN A 71 3.45 -21.66 -1.63
CA GLN A 71 4.30 -22.87 -1.64
C GLN A 71 4.37 -23.61 -0.29
N THR A 72 3.87 -23.03 0.80
CA THR A 72 3.93 -23.67 2.14
C THR A 72 2.81 -24.68 2.43
N GLY A 73 1.75 -24.71 1.61
CA GLY A 73 0.69 -25.73 1.73
C GLY A 73 1.09 -27.05 1.07
N GLU A 74 0.63 -28.18 1.60
CA GLU A 74 0.66 -29.43 0.82
C GLU A 74 -0.24 -29.26 -0.41
N SER A 75 0.21 -29.76 -1.57
CA SER A 75 -0.61 -29.84 -2.77
C SER A 75 -1.73 -30.86 -2.54
N ILE A 76 -2.88 -30.38 -2.09
CA ILE A 76 -4.11 -31.14 -1.89
C ILE A 76 -5.08 -30.76 -3.02
N PRO A 77 -5.81 -31.70 -3.64
CA PRO A 77 -6.78 -31.35 -4.66
C PRO A 77 -8.01 -30.70 -4.02
N ILE A 78 -8.63 -29.76 -4.73
CA ILE A 78 -9.93 -29.21 -4.34
C ILE A 78 -10.98 -30.29 -4.63
N GLU A 79 -11.57 -30.90 -3.60
CA GLU A 79 -12.50 -32.04 -3.75
C GLU A 79 -13.84 -31.61 -4.33
N GLU A 80 -14.34 -30.46 -3.90
CA GLU A 80 -15.54 -29.84 -4.41
C GLU A 80 -15.43 -28.32 -4.31
N LEU A 81 -15.98 -27.63 -5.30
CA LEU A 81 -16.24 -26.20 -5.26
C LEU A 81 -17.61 -25.99 -5.88
N GLU A 82 -18.58 -25.64 -5.02
CA GLU A 82 -19.98 -25.55 -5.39
C GLU A 82 -20.52 -24.14 -5.10
N PHE A 83 -21.10 -23.50 -6.11
CA PHE A 83 -21.68 -22.17 -5.96
C PHE A 83 -22.75 -21.85 -7.02
N GLN A 84 -23.61 -20.88 -6.71
CA GLN A 84 -24.70 -20.48 -7.57
C GLN A 84 -24.21 -19.52 -8.66
N THR A 85 -24.55 -19.80 -9.92
CA THR A 85 -24.17 -18.95 -11.07
C THR A 85 -25.28 -17.99 -11.49
N LEU A 86 -24.93 -17.03 -12.37
CA LEU A 86 -25.88 -16.13 -13.01
C LEU A 86 -26.92 -16.87 -13.89
N ASN A 87 -26.66 -18.14 -14.24
CA ASN A 87 -27.55 -19.01 -15.01
C ASN A 87 -28.05 -18.36 -16.32
N ARG A 88 -27.13 -17.82 -17.12
CA ARG A 88 -27.44 -17.11 -18.37
C ARG A 88 -27.38 -18.08 -19.55
N THR A 89 -28.29 -17.83 -20.49
CA THR A 89 -28.38 -18.63 -21.70
C THR A 89 -27.12 -18.49 -22.57
N ASN A 90 -26.59 -19.61 -23.06
CA ASN A 90 -25.35 -19.74 -23.85
C ASN A 90 -24.02 -19.45 -23.13
N ILE A 91 -24.02 -19.15 -21.83
CA ILE A 91 -22.77 -18.97 -21.06
C ILE A 91 -22.67 -20.08 -20.00
N GLU A 92 -23.65 -20.15 -19.09
CA GLU A 92 -23.64 -21.15 -18.01
C GLU A 92 -24.38 -22.46 -18.35
N ASP A 93 -25.25 -22.47 -19.37
CA ASP A 93 -26.13 -23.61 -19.72
C ASP A 93 -25.39 -24.97 -19.91
N GLY A 94 -24.09 -24.95 -20.27
CA GLY A 94 -23.27 -26.14 -20.46
C GLY A 94 -22.30 -26.46 -19.31
N LEU A 95 -22.28 -25.60 -18.29
CA LEU A 95 -21.35 -25.64 -17.16
C LEU A 95 -22.06 -25.80 -15.80
N THR A 96 -23.39 -25.76 -15.79
CA THR A 96 -24.15 -25.84 -14.54
C THR A 96 -25.22 -26.90 -14.60
N ASN A 97 -25.62 -27.39 -13.43
CA ASN A 97 -26.75 -28.29 -13.31
C ASN A 97 -28.09 -27.58 -13.62
N GLU A 98 -29.19 -28.33 -13.61
CA GLU A 98 -30.54 -27.82 -13.92
C GLU A 98 -31.00 -26.66 -13.01
N THR A 99 -30.37 -26.47 -11.85
CA THR A 99 -30.67 -25.40 -10.90
C THR A 99 -29.73 -24.19 -11.03
N GLY A 100 -28.79 -24.21 -11.98
CA GLY A 100 -27.84 -23.12 -12.24
C GLY A 100 -26.64 -23.11 -11.30
N TRP A 101 -26.34 -24.22 -10.63
CA TRP A 101 -25.18 -24.36 -9.76
C TRP A 101 -24.01 -24.97 -10.51
N PHE A 102 -22.82 -24.42 -10.27
CA PHE A 102 -21.56 -24.98 -10.72
C PHE A 102 -21.06 -25.97 -9.67
N GLN A 103 -20.57 -27.12 -10.11
CA GLN A 103 -19.91 -28.12 -9.26
C GLN A 103 -18.61 -28.56 -9.93
N LEU A 104 -17.50 -28.38 -9.21
CA LEU A 104 -16.18 -28.72 -9.70
C LEU A 104 -16.03 -30.22 -9.97
N SER A 105 -16.72 -31.07 -9.21
CA SER A 105 -16.71 -32.53 -9.42
C SER A 105 -17.30 -32.95 -10.78
N GLU A 106 -18.24 -32.19 -11.36
CA GLU A 106 -18.81 -32.43 -12.68
C GLU A 106 -17.86 -32.04 -13.83
N HIS A 107 -16.80 -31.29 -13.50
CA HIS A 107 -15.79 -30.80 -14.46
C HIS A 107 -14.42 -31.43 -14.29
N ARG A 108 -14.33 -32.56 -13.58
CA ARG A 108 -13.10 -33.37 -13.51
C ARG A 108 -12.65 -33.80 -14.90
N GLY A 109 -11.34 -33.78 -15.15
CA GLY A 109 -10.76 -34.04 -16.47
C GLY A 109 -10.67 -32.81 -17.37
N LYS A 110 -11.28 -31.67 -17.00
CA LYS A 110 -11.12 -30.38 -17.68
C LYS A 110 -10.06 -29.53 -16.97
N VAL A 111 -9.48 -28.58 -17.70
CA VAL A 111 -8.65 -27.52 -17.10
C VAL A 111 -9.56 -26.37 -16.72
N ILE A 112 -9.40 -25.82 -15.51
CA ILE A 112 -10.29 -24.79 -15.01
C ILE A 112 -9.48 -23.54 -14.67
N VAL A 113 -9.87 -22.41 -15.24
CA VAL A 113 -9.40 -21.09 -14.83
C VAL A 113 -10.47 -20.51 -13.90
N LEU A 114 -10.12 -20.40 -12.63
CA LEU A 114 -10.99 -19.83 -11.60
C LEU A 114 -10.56 -18.39 -11.33
N ASP A 115 -11.46 -17.44 -11.57
CA ASP A 115 -11.25 -16.01 -11.36
C ASP A 115 -11.98 -15.52 -10.11
N MET A 116 -11.24 -15.22 -9.04
CA MET A 116 -11.77 -14.67 -7.81
C MET A 116 -11.98 -13.16 -7.96
N MET A 117 -13.24 -12.76 -8.10
CA MET A 117 -13.63 -11.40 -8.45
C MET A 117 -14.76 -10.87 -7.60
N ALA A 118 -15.04 -9.56 -7.70
CA ALA A 118 -16.20 -8.92 -7.11
C ALA A 118 -16.61 -7.72 -7.99
N HIS A 119 -17.87 -7.33 -7.92
CA HIS A 119 -18.37 -6.16 -8.65
C HIS A 119 -17.65 -4.88 -8.17
N ASP A 120 -17.49 -4.69 -6.86
CA ASP A 120 -16.89 -3.48 -6.29
C ASP A 120 -15.35 -3.57 -6.11
N CYS A 121 -14.70 -4.43 -6.89
CA CYS A 121 -13.25 -4.63 -6.86
C CYS A 121 -12.58 -4.06 -8.12
N SER A 122 -12.08 -2.81 -8.04
CA SER A 122 -11.43 -2.12 -9.17
C SER A 122 -10.26 -2.93 -9.77
N ASN A 123 -9.46 -3.59 -8.92
CA ASN A 123 -8.33 -4.40 -9.37
C ASN A 123 -8.77 -5.68 -10.11
N CYS A 124 -9.95 -6.20 -9.79
CA CYS A 124 -10.48 -7.42 -10.40
C CYS A 124 -10.88 -7.21 -11.86
N HIS A 125 -11.31 -6.01 -12.22
CA HIS A 125 -11.69 -5.70 -13.61
C HIS A 125 -10.50 -5.74 -14.57
N GLY A 126 -9.27 -5.44 -14.09
CA GLY A 126 -8.07 -5.61 -14.89
C GLY A 126 -7.75 -7.07 -15.21
N VAL A 127 -8.00 -7.98 -14.25
CA VAL A 127 -7.86 -9.43 -14.44
C VAL A 127 -8.94 -9.95 -15.40
N GLN A 128 -10.19 -9.54 -15.18
CA GLN A 128 -11.31 -9.84 -16.07
C GLN A 128 -11.01 -9.43 -17.52
N ALA A 129 -10.63 -8.18 -17.76
CA ALA A 129 -10.36 -7.67 -19.10
C ALA A 129 -9.27 -8.46 -19.83
N ARG A 130 -8.25 -8.93 -19.10
CA ARG A 130 -7.21 -9.79 -19.66
C ARG A 130 -7.73 -11.19 -20.00
N ILE A 131 -8.48 -11.81 -19.09
CA ILE A 131 -9.09 -13.13 -19.34
C ILE A 131 -9.96 -13.04 -20.58
N GLU A 132 -10.79 -12.00 -20.71
CA GLU A 132 -11.63 -11.76 -21.90
C GLU A 132 -10.81 -11.56 -23.18
N ALA A 133 -9.62 -10.98 -23.10
CA ALA A 133 -8.74 -10.81 -24.26
C ALA A 133 -8.02 -12.11 -24.68
N GLU A 134 -7.69 -12.99 -23.73
CA GLU A 134 -6.88 -14.19 -23.98
C GLU A 134 -7.67 -15.50 -24.06
N MET A 135 -8.92 -15.55 -23.57
CA MET A 135 -9.70 -16.79 -23.51
C MET A 135 -9.86 -17.46 -24.87
N ASP A 136 -10.05 -16.70 -25.95
CA ASP A 136 -10.16 -17.24 -27.31
C ASP A 136 -8.86 -17.96 -27.74
N ASN A 137 -7.71 -17.39 -27.37
CA ASN A 137 -6.41 -18.01 -27.62
C ASN A 137 -6.30 -19.31 -26.81
N TRP A 138 -6.66 -19.29 -25.52
CA TRP A 138 -6.58 -20.47 -24.67
C TRP A 138 -7.50 -21.61 -25.11
N TYR A 139 -8.73 -21.29 -25.55
CA TYR A 139 -9.65 -22.27 -26.12
C TYR A 139 -9.09 -22.92 -27.39
N SER A 140 -8.26 -22.21 -28.15
CA SER A 140 -7.64 -22.71 -29.38
C SER A 140 -6.38 -23.56 -29.18
N LEU A 141 -5.85 -23.66 -27.95
CA LEU A 141 -4.59 -24.36 -27.67
C LEU A 141 -4.66 -25.87 -27.89
N SER A 142 -5.83 -26.48 -27.68
CA SER A 142 -5.99 -27.93 -27.78
C SER A 142 -7.44 -28.31 -28.05
N ASP A 143 -7.66 -29.13 -29.09
CA ASP A 143 -8.96 -29.76 -29.36
C ASP A 143 -9.19 -31.01 -28.50
N GLN A 144 -8.17 -31.47 -27.76
CA GLN A 144 -8.18 -32.75 -27.03
C GLN A 144 -8.57 -32.58 -25.56
N ARG A 145 -8.41 -31.37 -25.00
CA ARG A 145 -8.68 -31.08 -23.60
C ARG A 145 -9.56 -29.84 -23.52
N GLU A 146 -10.59 -29.91 -22.70
CA GLU A 146 -11.54 -28.83 -22.54
C GLU A 146 -11.05 -27.85 -21.46
N LEU A 147 -11.14 -26.57 -21.74
CA LEU A 147 -10.90 -25.47 -20.80
C LEU A 147 -12.25 -24.93 -20.32
N VAL A 148 -12.36 -24.62 -19.04
CA VAL A 148 -13.50 -23.92 -18.45
C VAL A 148 -12.98 -22.68 -17.75
N VAL A 149 -13.53 -21.52 -18.07
CA VAL A 149 -13.21 -20.26 -17.38
C VAL A 149 -14.44 -19.85 -16.57
N ILE A 150 -14.27 -19.64 -15.27
CA ILE A 150 -15.37 -19.31 -14.37
C ILE A 150 -14.96 -18.29 -13.30
N ALA A 151 -15.80 -17.27 -13.12
CA ALA A 151 -15.68 -16.26 -12.08
C ALA A 151 -16.42 -16.67 -10.79
N TYR A 152 -15.73 -16.51 -9.67
CA TYR A 152 -16.23 -16.70 -8.33
C TYR A 152 -16.36 -15.36 -7.60
N GLY A 153 -17.59 -14.96 -7.32
CA GLY A 153 -17.98 -13.76 -6.59
C GLY A 153 -17.54 -13.86 -5.13
N SER A 154 -16.44 -13.20 -4.84
CA SER A 154 -15.70 -13.28 -3.58
C SER A 154 -16.27 -12.34 -2.52
N TYR A 155 -17.01 -11.29 -2.89
CA TYR A 155 -17.69 -10.45 -1.90
C TYR A 155 -19.09 -10.99 -1.61
N TYR A 156 -19.21 -11.81 -0.56
CA TYR A 156 -20.46 -12.49 -0.18
C TYR A 156 -21.61 -11.55 0.22
N SER A 157 -21.33 -10.27 0.45
CA SER A 157 -22.37 -9.24 0.64
C SER A 157 -23.01 -8.78 -0.67
N GLU A 158 -22.37 -9.02 -1.81
CA GLU A 158 -22.93 -8.73 -3.12
C GLU A 158 -24.01 -9.75 -3.46
N SER A 159 -25.08 -9.29 -4.12
CA SER A 159 -26.14 -10.17 -4.60
C SER A 159 -25.81 -10.69 -5.99
N ILE A 160 -26.38 -11.84 -6.35
CA ILE A 160 -26.26 -12.39 -7.70
C ILE A 160 -26.84 -11.43 -8.74
N GLU A 161 -27.89 -10.69 -8.39
CA GLU A 161 -28.47 -9.65 -9.24
C GLU A 161 -27.51 -8.45 -9.43
N TYR A 162 -26.70 -8.13 -8.42
CA TYR A 162 -25.71 -7.06 -8.51
C TYR A 162 -24.56 -7.45 -9.44
N LEU A 163 -24.06 -8.69 -9.32
CA LEU A 163 -23.08 -9.26 -10.27
C LEU A 163 -23.62 -9.30 -11.70
N ASN A 164 -24.93 -9.43 -11.91
CA ASN A 164 -25.53 -9.43 -13.25
C ASN A 164 -25.79 -8.02 -13.82
N LYS A 165 -25.22 -6.97 -13.23
CA LYS A 165 -25.43 -5.60 -13.68
C LYS A 165 -24.11 -4.90 -13.93
N SER A 166 -23.89 -4.42 -15.15
CA SER A 166 -22.72 -3.58 -15.45
C SER A 166 -22.89 -2.18 -14.85
N GLY A 167 -21.80 -1.61 -14.34
CA GLY A 167 -21.79 -0.28 -13.75
C GLY A 167 -20.37 0.20 -13.43
N GLY A 168 -20.10 1.48 -13.73
CA GLY A 168 -18.76 2.04 -13.52
C GLY A 168 -17.71 1.33 -14.38
N GLU A 169 -16.67 0.83 -13.73
CA GLU A 169 -15.57 0.06 -14.35
C GLU A 169 -15.89 -1.45 -14.47
N TYR A 170 -16.95 -1.93 -13.82
CA TYR A 170 -17.38 -3.33 -13.90
C TYR A 170 -18.26 -3.58 -15.13
N THR A 171 -17.85 -4.53 -15.96
CA THR A 171 -18.67 -5.16 -16.98
C THR A 171 -19.04 -6.56 -16.56
N VAL A 172 -20.26 -7.00 -16.88
CA VAL A 172 -20.66 -8.39 -16.57
C VAL A 172 -19.76 -9.31 -17.40
N PRO A 173 -19.03 -10.27 -16.80
CA PRO A 173 -18.07 -11.09 -17.53
C PRO A 173 -18.70 -11.87 -18.68
N THR A 174 -17.94 -12.03 -19.77
CA THR A 174 -18.38 -12.83 -20.93
C THR A 174 -18.32 -14.34 -20.69
N TYR A 175 -17.65 -14.77 -19.63
CA TYR A 175 -17.52 -16.15 -19.16
C TYR A 175 -18.41 -16.42 -17.94
N ALA A 176 -18.57 -17.70 -17.59
CA ALA A 176 -19.44 -18.13 -16.51
C ALA A 176 -19.12 -17.39 -15.21
N THR A 177 -20.13 -16.91 -14.50
CA THR A 177 -19.95 -16.12 -13.27
C THR A 177 -20.94 -16.58 -12.21
N GLY A 178 -20.51 -16.63 -10.96
CA GLY A 178 -21.40 -16.94 -9.84
C GLY A 178 -21.03 -16.24 -8.54
N ILE A 179 -21.88 -16.40 -7.54
CA ILE A 179 -21.70 -15.83 -6.20
C ILE A 179 -21.20 -16.91 -5.24
N GLY A 180 -20.12 -16.61 -4.54
CA GLY A 180 -19.50 -17.50 -3.58
C GLY A 180 -20.19 -17.56 -2.22
N SER A 181 -19.66 -18.41 -1.34
CA SER A 181 -20.06 -18.47 0.07
C SER A 181 -18.92 -18.95 0.97
N GLU A 182 -19.03 -18.72 2.27
CA GLU A 182 -18.04 -19.15 3.28
C GLU A 182 -17.87 -20.68 3.38
N THR A 183 -18.72 -21.47 2.70
CA THR A 183 -18.73 -22.93 2.75
C THR A 183 -18.70 -23.58 1.36
N ALA A 184 -18.35 -22.81 0.32
CA ALA A 184 -18.44 -23.28 -1.07
C ALA A 184 -17.35 -24.28 -1.47
N ALA A 185 -16.20 -24.34 -0.79
CA ALA A 185 -15.16 -25.33 -1.09
C ALA A 185 -15.16 -26.48 -0.08
N THR A 186 -14.91 -27.70 -0.54
CA THR A 186 -14.58 -28.86 0.30
C THR A 186 -13.17 -29.32 -0.01
N VAL A 187 -12.35 -29.42 1.04
CA VAL A 187 -10.96 -29.90 0.98
C VAL A 187 -10.75 -30.84 2.16
N ASN A 188 -10.23 -32.04 1.90
CA ASN A 188 -9.99 -33.06 2.92
C ASN A 188 -11.27 -33.38 3.73
N GLY A 189 -12.42 -33.47 3.05
CA GLY A 189 -13.73 -33.71 3.65
C GLY A 189 -14.28 -32.60 4.56
N THR A 190 -13.65 -31.42 4.62
CA THR A 190 -14.10 -30.28 5.43
C THR A 190 -14.50 -29.10 4.55
N GLN A 191 -15.66 -28.50 4.82
CA GLN A 191 -16.08 -27.27 4.15
C GLN A 191 -15.25 -26.08 4.63
N GLN A 192 -14.78 -25.27 3.69
CA GLN A 192 -13.93 -24.11 3.93
C GLN A 192 -14.36 -22.94 3.04
N ASP A 193 -13.97 -21.75 3.46
CA ASP A 193 -14.20 -20.50 2.74
C ASP A 193 -13.21 -20.37 1.58
N PRO A 194 -13.65 -20.40 0.30
CA PRO A 194 -12.77 -20.28 -0.86
C PRO A 194 -11.93 -19.01 -0.86
N ASN A 195 -12.46 -17.88 -0.39
CA ASN A 195 -11.69 -16.65 -0.29
C ASN A 195 -10.49 -16.80 0.63
N ARG A 196 -10.65 -17.53 1.73
CA ARG A 196 -9.56 -17.76 2.68
C ARG A 196 -8.64 -18.87 2.23
N LEU A 197 -9.17 -19.82 1.48
CA LEU A 197 -8.45 -20.97 0.97
C LEU A 197 -7.51 -20.60 -0.19
N PHE A 198 -7.98 -19.73 -1.09
CA PHE A 198 -7.31 -19.46 -2.36
C PHE A 198 -6.57 -18.12 -2.40
N THR A 199 -6.80 -17.22 -1.44
CA THR A 199 -6.05 -15.95 -1.38
C THR A 199 -4.74 -16.10 -0.62
N PRO A 200 -3.68 -15.36 -1.00
CA PRO A 200 -2.39 -15.45 -0.34
C PRO A 200 -2.51 -15.24 1.18
N GLY A 201 -2.14 -16.27 1.96
CA GLY A 201 -2.14 -16.24 3.41
C GLY A 201 -3.54 -16.15 4.03
N GLY A 202 -4.60 -16.51 3.30
CA GLY A 202 -5.99 -16.43 3.75
C GLY A 202 -6.50 -15.03 4.06
N THR A 203 -5.92 -14.03 3.37
CA THR A 203 -6.20 -12.60 3.57
C THR A 203 -7.57 -12.16 3.06
N GLY A 204 -8.21 -12.94 2.18
CA GLY A 204 -9.42 -12.55 1.46
C GLY A 204 -9.17 -11.44 0.44
N VAL A 205 -7.90 -11.18 0.09
CA VAL A 205 -7.53 -10.14 -0.87
C VAL A 205 -7.66 -10.68 -2.28
N ILE A 206 -8.58 -10.08 -3.02
CA ILE A 206 -8.80 -10.27 -4.45
C ILE A 206 -8.23 -9.06 -5.23
N PRO A 207 -7.84 -9.22 -6.51
CA PRO A 207 -8.05 -10.40 -7.36
C PRO A 207 -7.12 -11.55 -7.07
N VAL A 208 -7.60 -12.76 -7.34
CA VAL A 208 -6.78 -13.96 -7.48
C VAL A 208 -7.33 -14.77 -8.63
N VAL A 209 -6.51 -15.08 -9.63
CA VAL A 209 -6.86 -16.01 -10.69
C VAL A 209 -5.97 -17.23 -10.59
N MET A 210 -6.52 -18.41 -10.85
CA MET A 210 -5.79 -19.66 -10.69
C MET A 210 -6.14 -20.68 -11.76
N VAL A 211 -5.17 -21.54 -12.07
CA VAL A 211 -5.34 -22.66 -12.98
C VAL A 211 -5.40 -23.93 -12.15
N ILE A 212 -6.51 -24.65 -12.31
CA ILE A 212 -6.76 -25.95 -11.70
C ILE A 212 -6.60 -27.00 -12.81
N ASP A 213 -5.77 -28.00 -12.54
CA ASP A 213 -5.53 -29.10 -13.47
C ASP A 213 -6.68 -30.10 -13.51
N THR A 214 -6.55 -31.10 -14.38
CA THR A 214 -7.58 -32.13 -14.61
C THR A 214 -7.89 -32.98 -13.38
N GLU A 215 -6.99 -33.05 -12.41
CA GLU A 215 -7.14 -33.81 -11.17
C GLU A 215 -7.62 -32.93 -9.99
N GLY A 216 -7.80 -31.62 -10.20
CA GLY A 216 -8.27 -30.68 -9.19
C GLY A 216 -7.16 -30.00 -8.39
N TYR A 217 -5.90 -30.07 -8.84
CA TYR A 217 -4.78 -29.39 -8.20
C TYR A 217 -4.55 -28.01 -8.77
N ILE A 218 -4.17 -27.07 -7.91
CA ILE A 218 -3.75 -25.74 -8.33
C ILE A 218 -2.33 -25.84 -8.90
N ILE A 219 -2.14 -25.44 -10.15
CA ILE A 219 -0.84 -25.48 -10.84
C ILE A 219 -0.29 -24.09 -11.15
N ALA A 220 -1.13 -23.06 -11.07
CA ALA A 220 -0.70 -21.67 -11.11
C ALA A 220 -1.71 -20.78 -10.37
N SER A 221 -1.20 -19.69 -9.79
CA SER A 221 -2.04 -18.59 -9.30
C SER A 221 -1.36 -17.26 -9.58
N GLU A 222 -2.16 -16.24 -9.86
CA GLU A 222 -1.74 -14.85 -10.04
C GLU A 222 -2.67 -13.95 -9.23
N SER A 223 -2.11 -12.93 -8.57
CA SER A 223 -2.86 -12.02 -7.68
C SER A 223 -2.72 -10.54 -8.08
N SER A 224 -2.08 -10.29 -9.23
CA SER A 224 -1.84 -8.95 -9.74
C SER A 224 -2.65 -8.66 -11.00
N SER A 225 -3.24 -7.47 -11.02
CA SER A 225 -3.92 -6.90 -12.19
C SER A 225 -2.95 -6.38 -13.26
N THR A 226 -1.62 -6.47 -13.04
CA THR A 226 -0.61 -5.88 -13.95
C THR A 226 0.40 -6.91 -14.46
N PRO A 227 0.83 -6.83 -15.73
CA PRO A 227 1.76 -7.78 -16.37
C PRO A 227 3.14 -7.94 -15.73
N ALA A 228 3.53 -7.05 -14.81
CA ALA A 228 4.92 -6.82 -14.50
C ALA A 228 5.67 -7.98 -13.82
N GLN A 229 4.99 -9.01 -13.28
CA GLN A 229 5.70 -10.06 -12.51
C GLN A 229 5.26 -11.54 -12.66
N GLY A 230 4.05 -11.92 -13.15
CA GLY A 230 3.69 -13.36 -13.11
C GLY A 230 2.76 -13.93 -14.19
N TRP A 231 2.21 -13.12 -15.09
CA TRP A 231 1.35 -13.63 -16.16
C TRP A 231 2.03 -14.59 -17.14
N GLY A 232 3.33 -14.42 -17.41
CA GLY A 232 4.05 -15.37 -18.27
C GLY A 232 4.14 -16.78 -17.69
N ALA A 233 4.21 -16.91 -16.35
CA ALA A 233 4.18 -18.20 -15.69
C ALA A 233 2.75 -18.78 -15.68
N PHE A 234 1.74 -17.93 -15.52
CA PHE A 234 0.33 -18.29 -15.59
C PHE A 234 -0.05 -18.82 -16.99
N ASP A 235 0.30 -18.09 -18.05
CA ASP A 235 0.02 -18.47 -19.44
C ASP A 235 0.74 -19.77 -19.81
N ASN A 236 1.99 -19.95 -19.36
CA ASN A 236 2.73 -21.20 -19.54
C ASN A 236 2.07 -22.38 -18.82
N ALA A 237 1.52 -22.15 -17.62
CA ALA A 237 0.80 -23.19 -16.90
C ALA A 237 -0.49 -23.59 -17.63
N ILE A 238 -1.22 -22.65 -18.24
CA ILE A 238 -2.37 -22.97 -19.10
C ILE A 238 -1.92 -23.76 -20.33
N GLU A 239 -0.86 -23.33 -21.01
CA GLU A 239 -0.33 -24.04 -22.18
C GLU A 239 0.06 -25.48 -21.82
N THR A 240 0.77 -25.67 -20.70
CA THR A 240 1.16 -26.98 -20.17
C THR A 240 -0.06 -27.80 -19.77
N ALA A 241 -1.06 -27.18 -19.15
CA ALA A 241 -2.29 -27.86 -18.76
C ALA A 241 -3.12 -28.29 -19.97
N MET A 242 -3.11 -27.54 -21.07
CA MET A 242 -3.91 -27.84 -22.27
C MET A 242 -3.23 -28.79 -23.23
N THR A 243 -1.90 -28.72 -23.36
CA THR A 243 -1.11 -29.45 -24.36
C THR A 243 -0.21 -30.54 -23.76
N GLY A 244 0.17 -30.40 -22.49
CA GLY A 244 1.10 -31.28 -21.79
C GLY A 244 0.48 -32.55 -21.20
N THR A 245 1.35 -33.40 -20.66
CA THR A 245 0.97 -34.64 -19.99
C THR A 245 0.66 -34.42 -18.51
N VAL A 246 0.06 -35.43 -17.85
CA VAL A 246 -0.18 -35.39 -16.40
C VAL A 246 1.13 -35.28 -15.61
N ALA A 247 2.24 -35.83 -16.12
CA ALA A 247 3.54 -35.69 -15.48
C ALA A 247 4.05 -34.24 -15.52
N ASP A 248 3.87 -33.55 -16.65
CA ASP A 248 4.27 -32.15 -16.80
C ASP A 248 3.45 -31.24 -15.86
N MET A 249 2.15 -31.52 -15.72
CA MET A 249 1.30 -30.82 -14.74
C MET A 249 1.70 -31.12 -13.30
N ALA A 250 2.11 -32.36 -12.99
CA ALA A 250 2.54 -32.75 -11.65
C ALA A 250 3.81 -32.00 -11.21
N GLU A 251 4.69 -31.60 -12.13
CA GLU A 251 5.83 -30.73 -11.83
C GLU A 251 5.40 -29.30 -11.45
N LEU A 252 4.24 -28.85 -11.94
CA LEU A 252 3.65 -27.53 -11.63
C LEU A 252 2.80 -27.52 -10.36
N ARG A 253 2.57 -28.67 -9.71
CA ARG A 253 1.85 -28.80 -8.42
C ARG A 253 2.68 -28.30 -7.24
N SER A 254 3.27 -27.10 -7.38
CA SER A 254 4.00 -26.40 -6.33
C SER A 254 3.11 -25.45 -5.51
N PHE A 255 1.85 -25.25 -5.92
CA PHE A 255 0.89 -24.40 -5.25
C PHE A 255 -0.04 -25.27 -4.40
N GLY A 256 0.18 -25.26 -3.09
CA GLY A 256 -0.69 -25.95 -2.14
C GLY A 256 -2.02 -25.23 -1.99
N VAL A 257 -3.12 -25.99 -1.95
CA VAL A 257 -4.38 -25.48 -1.38
C VAL A 257 -4.07 -25.18 0.08
N GLN A 258 -4.08 -23.90 0.44
CA GLN A 258 -3.67 -23.49 1.79
C GLN A 258 -4.69 -24.04 2.79
N GLU A 259 -4.36 -25.12 3.51
CA GLU A 259 -4.82 -25.13 4.90
C GLU A 259 -4.32 -23.81 5.45
N VAL A 260 -5.25 -22.93 5.84
CA VAL A 260 -4.94 -21.62 6.42
C VAL A 260 -4.07 -21.93 7.62
N ASP A 261 -2.76 -21.92 7.39
CA ASP A 261 -1.82 -22.24 8.43
C ASP A 261 -1.81 -20.97 9.26
N THR A 262 -2.70 -20.97 10.24
CA THR A 262 -2.72 -20.06 11.38
C THR A 262 -1.43 -20.21 12.21
N SER A 263 -0.36 -20.77 11.63
CA SER A 263 0.96 -20.81 12.19
C SER A 263 1.36 -19.38 12.52
N MET A 264 1.49 -19.16 13.82
CA MET A 264 1.90 -17.91 14.42
C MET A 264 3.18 -17.35 13.78
N LEU A 265 4.02 -18.22 13.21
CA LEU A 265 5.24 -17.86 12.50
C LEU A 265 4.98 -17.16 11.16
N GLY A 266 4.00 -17.61 10.37
CA GLY A 266 3.63 -16.96 9.10
C GLY A 266 3.06 -15.56 9.33
N ILE A 267 2.19 -15.42 10.32
CA ILE A 267 1.61 -14.13 10.73
C ILE A 267 2.71 -13.16 11.20
N VAL A 268 3.68 -13.65 11.99
CA VAL A 268 4.81 -12.86 12.47
C VAL A 268 5.74 -12.44 11.33
N PHE A 269 6.01 -13.34 10.38
CA PHE A 269 6.85 -13.02 9.22
C PHE A 269 6.22 -11.95 8.34
N LEU A 270 4.91 -12.05 8.08
CA LEU A 270 4.19 -11.08 7.26
C LEU A 270 4.17 -9.69 7.92
N GLY A 271 3.90 -9.62 9.23
CA GLY A 271 3.98 -8.35 9.95
C GLY A 271 5.39 -7.76 9.99
N ALA A 272 6.43 -8.60 10.10
CA ALA A 272 7.82 -8.15 10.02
C ALA A 272 8.19 -7.60 8.63
N MET A 273 7.76 -8.23 7.54
CA MET A 273 7.97 -7.73 6.18
C MET A 273 7.24 -6.42 5.94
N LEU A 274 5.97 -6.33 6.37
CA LEU A 274 5.20 -5.08 6.30
C LEU A 274 5.89 -3.96 7.07
N SER A 275 6.52 -4.25 8.21
CA SER A 275 7.25 -3.23 8.96
C SER A 275 8.40 -2.60 8.17
N ILE A 276 9.10 -3.37 7.33
CA ILE A 276 10.17 -2.86 6.47
C ILE A 276 9.59 -1.91 5.43
N LEU A 277 8.49 -2.32 4.79
CA LEU A 277 7.84 -1.54 3.75
C LEU A 277 7.25 -0.23 4.28
N VAL A 278 6.60 -0.28 5.44
CA VAL A 278 6.08 0.90 6.14
C VAL A 278 7.21 1.83 6.55
N TYR A 279 8.31 1.29 7.11
CA TYR A 279 9.43 2.10 7.56
C TYR A 279 10.14 2.82 6.40
N PHE A 280 10.38 2.13 5.28
CA PHE A 280 11.02 2.70 4.09
C PHE A 280 10.02 3.33 3.10
N SER A 281 8.80 3.61 3.56
CA SER A 281 7.78 4.29 2.76
C SER A 281 8.33 5.60 2.18
N PRO A 282 8.14 5.85 0.87
CA PRO A 282 8.66 7.04 0.19
C PRO A 282 8.14 8.35 0.81
N CYS A 283 7.04 8.29 1.56
CA CYS A 283 6.39 9.43 2.19
C CYS A 283 6.97 9.78 3.57
N ALA A 284 7.55 8.81 4.29
CA ALA A 284 8.24 9.07 5.56
C ALA A 284 9.72 9.40 5.39
N PHE A 285 10.33 8.93 4.28
CA PHE A 285 11.74 9.16 3.95
C PHE A 285 12.24 10.62 4.10
N PRO A 286 11.46 11.66 3.71
CA PRO A 286 11.94 13.04 3.75
C PRO A 286 12.06 13.60 5.17
N VAL A 287 11.38 12.99 6.13
CA VAL A 287 11.28 13.45 7.52
C VAL A 287 12.53 13.03 8.33
N LEU A 288 13.12 11.88 7.98
CA LEU A 288 14.25 11.27 8.72
C LEU A 288 15.49 12.19 8.83
N PRO A 289 16.00 12.80 7.74
CA PRO A 289 17.20 13.64 7.83
C PRO A 289 16.97 14.93 8.62
N GLY A 290 15.75 15.49 8.56
CA GLY A 290 15.37 16.67 9.33
C GLY A 290 15.46 16.40 10.83
N PHE A 291 14.96 15.24 11.25
CA PHE A 291 15.05 14.80 12.64
C PHE A 291 16.49 14.56 13.10
N ILE A 292 17.29 13.87 12.29
CA ILE A 292 18.70 13.63 12.60
C ILE A 292 19.44 14.96 12.72
N SER A 293 19.24 15.89 11.78
CA SER A 293 19.87 17.21 11.83
C SER A 293 19.45 18.00 13.08
N TYR A 294 18.16 17.94 13.45
CA TYR A 294 17.64 18.58 14.66
C TYR A 294 18.29 17.98 15.92
N TYR A 295 18.26 16.65 16.06
CA TYR A 295 18.87 15.95 17.20
C TYR A 295 20.36 16.26 17.33
N LEU A 296 21.09 16.26 16.22
CA LEU A 296 22.53 16.54 16.23
C LEU A 296 22.83 18.00 16.58
N THR A 297 21.98 18.93 16.17
CA THR A 297 22.11 20.35 16.54
C THR A 297 21.87 20.55 18.04
N LEU A 298 20.88 19.85 18.60
CA LEU A 298 20.67 19.78 20.04
C LEU A 298 21.86 19.13 20.76
N GLY A 299 22.45 18.07 20.20
CA GLY A 299 23.64 17.39 20.73
C GLY A 299 24.84 18.30 20.81
N ALA A 300 25.04 19.14 19.81
CA ALA A 300 26.12 20.12 19.78
C ALA A 300 25.92 21.30 20.76
N ARG A 301 24.69 21.54 21.22
CA ARG A 301 24.31 22.62 22.14
C ARG A 301 23.93 22.13 23.53
N GLU A 302 24.18 20.85 23.83
CA GLU A 302 23.79 20.24 25.11
C GLU A 302 24.36 21.01 26.30
N ASP A 303 25.65 21.36 26.26
CA ASP A 303 26.33 22.07 27.34
C ASP A 303 25.77 23.49 27.54
N GLU A 304 25.45 24.20 26.46
CA GLU A 304 24.86 25.55 26.46
C GLU A 304 23.42 25.53 27.02
N LEU A 305 22.66 24.48 26.72
CA LEU A 305 21.28 24.29 27.21
C LEU A 305 21.22 23.88 28.69
N ILE A 306 22.24 23.19 29.19
CA ILE A 306 22.41 22.85 30.61
C ILE A 306 22.85 24.10 31.39
N GLU A 307 23.80 24.88 30.85
CA GLU A 307 24.30 26.12 31.47
C GLU A 307 23.22 27.20 31.55
N SER A 308 22.35 27.30 30.54
CA SER A 308 21.18 28.19 30.57
C SER A 308 20.03 27.71 31.48
N GLY A 309 20.18 26.58 32.16
CA GLY A 309 19.18 26.03 33.09
C GLY A 309 17.90 25.48 32.42
N LYS A 310 17.86 25.46 31.08
CA LYS A 310 16.71 24.99 30.28
C LYS A 310 16.60 23.46 30.21
N LEU A 311 17.73 22.76 30.38
CA LEU A 311 17.82 21.30 30.41
C LEU A 311 18.21 20.81 31.80
N LYS A 312 17.33 20.02 32.45
CA LYS A 312 17.56 19.49 33.81
C LYS A 312 18.51 18.28 33.86
N GLY A 313 18.99 17.76 32.73
CA GLY A 313 19.86 16.58 32.68
C GLY A 313 20.47 16.32 31.31
N LYS A 314 21.31 15.28 31.21
CA LYS A 314 21.97 14.88 29.96
C LYS A 314 20.98 14.43 28.89
N MET A 315 21.34 14.65 27.63
CA MET A 315 20.57 14.18 26.49
C MET A 315 20.50 12.64 26.43
N PRO A 316 19.36 12.07 26.03
CA PRO A 316 19.25 10.62 25.86
C PRO A 316 20.17 10.13 24.74
N GLY A 317 20.78 8.96 24.95
CA GLY A 317 21.63 8.33 23.94
C GLY A 317 20.83 7.88 22.69
N PRO A 318 21.50 7.60 21.56
CA PRO A 318 20.84 7.25 20.29
C PRO A 318 19.86 6.08 20.40
N VAL A 319 20.20 5.03 21.17
CA VAL A 319 19.33 3.87 21.40
C VAL A 319 18.05 4.27 22.13
N VAL A 320 18.15 5.11 23.17
CA VAL A 320 16.98 5.57 23.95
C VAL A 320 16.06 6.43 23.09
N ILE A 321 16.63 7.22 22.19
CA ILE A 321 15.86 8.04 21.24
C ILE A 321 15.15 7.16 20.22
N GLY A 322 15.83 6.16 19.69
CA GLY A 322 15.23 5.16 18.82
C GLY A 322 14.05 4.46 19.49
N VAL A 323 14.20 4.05 20.75
CA VAL A 323 13.12 3.41 21.53
C VAL A 323 11.97 4.38 21.79
N LEU A 324 12.24 5.63 22.20
CA LEU A 324 11.19 6.63 22.44
C LEU A 324 10.40 6.95 21.17
N SER A 325 11.10 7.07 20.02
CA SER A 325 10.47 7.30 18.72
C SER A 325 9.67 6.07 18.26
N GLY A 326 10.22 4.86 18.45
CA GLY A 326 9.53 3.61 18.16
C GLY A 326 8.26 3.43 19.00
N LEU A 327 8.30 3.80 20.28
CA LEU A 327 7.11 3.82 21.15
C LEU A 327 6.05 4.82 20.66
N GLY A 328 6.48 5.97 20.12
CA GLY A 328 5.57 6.90 19.44
C GLY A 328 4.83 6.23 18.28
N MET A 329 5.57 5.54 17.40
CA MET A 329 4.97 4.79 16.28
C MET A 329 4.01 3.71 16.78
N TRP A 330 4.37 2.97 17.82
CA TRP A 330 3.51 1.96 18.44
C TRP A 330 2.18 2.55 18.87
N THR A 331 2.19 3.68 19.57
CA THR A 331 0.94 4.29 20.03
C THR A 331 0.04 4.73 18.88
N PHE A 332 0.62 5.22 17.78
CA PHE A 332 -0.14 5.58 16.59
C PHE A 332 -0.77 4.36 15.92
N PHE A 333 0.01 3.30 15.66
CA PHE A 333 -0.51 2.08 15.03
C PHE A 333 -1.48 1.31 15.93
N ALA A 334 -1.26 1.30 17.25
CA ALA A 334 -2.22 0.74 18.20
C ALA A 334 -3.55 1.50 18.17
N PHE A 335 -3.49 2.83 18.13
CA PHE A 335 -4.69 3.68 18.06
C PHE A 335 -5.48 3.44 16.76
N ILE A 336 -4.80 3.43 15.60
CA ILE A 336 -5.43 3.12 14.31
C ILE A 336 -5.97 1.68 14.30
N GLY A 337 -5.23 0.72 14.84
CA GLY A 337 -5.67 -0.68 14.94
C GLY A 337 -6.95 -0.84 15.78
N ILE A 338 -7.08 -0.11 16.88
CA ILE A 338 -8.32 -0.11 17.70
C ILE A 338 -9.49 0.48 16.91
N ILE A 339 -9.28 1.59 16.20
CA ILE A 339 -10.32 2.20 15.35
C ILE A 339 -10.76 1.22 14.25
N ALA A 340 -9.78 0.61 13.57
CA ALA A 340 -10.04 -0.36 12.51
C ALA A 340 -10.78 -1.60 13.05
N TRP A 341 -10.46 -2.09 14.24
CA TRP A 341 -11.17 -3.20 14.87
C TRP A 341 -12.63 -2.85 15.17
N ILE A 342 -12.91 -1.64 15.66
CA ILE A 342 -14.27 -1.17 15.96
C ILE A 342 -15.10 -0.96 14.68
N MET A 343 -14.49 -0.42 13.62
CA MET A 343 -15.18 0.00 12.41
C MET A 343 -15.09 -0.99 11.24
N GLY A 344 -14.27 -2.04 11.35
CA GLY A 344 -13.84 -2.87 10.22
C GLY A 344 -14.97 -3.52 9.43
N ARG A 345 -16.04 -3.96 10.11
CA ARG A 345 -17.22 -4.52 9.43
C ARG A 345 -18.05 -3.50 8.67
N SER A 346 -17.97 -2.21 9.03
CA SER A 346 -18.76 -1.14 8.40
C SER A 346 -18.02 -0.44 7.26
N PHE A 347 -16.69 -0.45 7.27
CA PHE A 347 -15.87 0.12 6.19
C PHE A 347 -15.89 -0.75 4.92
N ALA A 348 -15.83 -2.07 5.06
CA ALA A 348 -15.81 -2.98 3.91
C ALA A 348 -17.11 -2.94 3.09
N THR A 349 -18.26 -2.72 3.73
CA THR A 349 -19.59 -2.83 3.09
C THR A 349 -20.07 -1.54 2.40
N SER A 350 -19.38 -0.41 2.58
CA SER A 350 -19.94 0.90 2.22
C SER A 350 -19.37 1.52 0.94
N GLY A 351 -18.38 0.91 0.28
CA GLY A 351 -17.71 1.50 -0.90
C GLY A 351 -16.94 2.81 -0.62
N ILE A 352 -17.04 3.35 0.60
CA ILE A 352 -16.43 4.61 1.06
C ILE A 352 -14.90 4.58 1.00
N ILE A 353 -14.30 3.38 0.98
CA ILE A 353 -12.84 3.22 0.93
C ILE A 353 -12.26 3.88 -0.33
N HIS A 354 -12.92 3.74 -1.48
CA HIS A 354 -12.46 4.33 -2.74
C HIS A 354 -12.46 5.87 -2.68
N ASP A 355 -13.57 6.47 -2.22
CA ASP A 355 -13.69 7.93 -2.09
C ASP A 355 -12.67 8.53 -1.10
N ILE A 356 -12.45 7.85 0.03
CA ILE A 356 -11.43 8.25 1.00
C ILE A 356 -10.03 8.14 0.40
N ALA A 357 -9.75 7.09 -0.37
CA ALA A 357 -8.45 6.90 -1.01
C ALA A 357 -8.16 8.01 -2.03
N ILE A 358 -9.14 8.38 -2.87
CA ILE A 358 -9.02 9.53 -3.79
C ILE A 358 -8.75 10.82 -3.02
N PHE A 359 -9.47 11.05 -1.91
CA PHE A 359 -9.27 12.24 -1.08
C PHE A 359 -7.85 12.30 -0.49
N ILE A 360 -7.34 11.20 0.05
CA ILE A 360 -5.97 11.11 0.58
C ILE A 360 -4.94 11.31 -0.53
N ALA A 361 -5.14 10.70 -1.70
CA ALA A 361 -4.24 10.82 -2.84
C ALA A 361 -4.13 12.28 -3.33
N ALA A 362 -5.26 12.99 -3.40
CA ALA A 362 -5.30 14.43 -3.70
C ALA A 362 -4.59 15.25 -2.62
N LEU A 363 -4.80 14.93 -1.34
CA LEU A 363 -4.15 15.60 -0.22
C LEU A 363 -2.62 15.43 -0.29
N LEU A 364 -2.12 14.23 -0.60
CA LEU A 364 -0.69 13.94 -0.75
C LEU A 364 -0.05 14.73 -1.90
N LEU A 365 -0.73 14.83 -3.04
CA LEU A 365 -0.27 15.62 -4.18
C LEU A 365 -0.14 17.10 -3.80
N ILE A 366 -1.17 17.64 -3.13
CA ILE A 366 -1.19 19.02 -2.65
C ILE A 366 -0.07 19.26 -1.62
N LEU A 367 0.08 18.36 -0.65
CA LEU A 367 1.09 18.47 0.40
C LEU A 367 2.52 18.40 -0.16
N GLY A 368 2.76 17.49 -1.10
CA GLY A 368 4.03 17.38 -1.81
C GLY A 368 4.37 18.65 -2.59
N PHE A 369 3.39 19.25 -3.26
CA PHE A 369 3.55 20.54 -3.96
C PHE A 369 3.91 21.69 -3.00
N PHE A 370 3.23 21.77 -1.86
CA PHE A 370 3.55 22.77 -0.82
C PHE A 370 4.95 22.54 -0.24
N MET A 371 5.36 21.29 -0.05
CA MET A 371 6.69 20.97 0.46
C MET A 371 7.80 21.33 -0.55
N LEU A 372 7.54 21.15 -1.85
CA LEU A 372 8.48 21.52 -2.92
C LEU A 372 8.65 23.04 -3.04
N THR A 373 7.54 23.78 -2.98
CA THR A 373 7.55 25.26 -3.11
C THR A 373 7.96 25.98 -1.84
N GLY A 374 8.15 25.27 -0.72
CA GLY A 374 8.51 25.88 0.56
C GLY A 374 7.39 26.67 1.24
N GLY A 375 6.16 26.63 0.70
CA GLY A 375 4.97 27.31 1.23
C GLY A 375 4.46 26.77 2.57
N THR A 376 5.17 25.82 3.17
CA THR A 376 4.82 25.27 4.49
C THR A 376 4.75 26.34 5.56
N SER A 377 5.40 27.50 5.44
CA SER A 377 5.40 28.55 6.48
C SER A 377 4.02 29.11 6.83
N HIS A 378 3.12 29.27 5.86
CA HIS A 378 1.76 29.78 6.12
C HIS A 378 0.80 28.68 6.61
N LEU A 379 0.89 27.46 6.05
CA LEU A 379 0.10 26.30 6.49
C LEU A 379 0.53 25.81 7.89
N MET A 380 1.83 25.87 8.16
CA MET A 380 2.42 25.55 9.45
C MET A 380 2.02 26.53 10.54
N SER A 381 1.55 27.75 10.30
CA SER A 381 1.18 28.63 11.44
C SER A 381 0.01 28.07 12.26
N TRP A 382 -0.91 27.33 11.63
CA TRP A 382 -2.01 26.64 12.32
C TRP A 382 -1.57 25.27 12.86
N VAL A 383 -0.85 24.49 12.06
CA VAL A 383 -0.33 23.17 12.48
C VAL A 383 0.70 23.32 13.60
N GLN A 384 1.61 24.29 13.53
CA GLN A 384 2.56 24.67 14.59
C GLN A 384 1.82 25.11 15.84
N LYS A 385 0.72 25.88 15.79
CA LYS A 385 -0.05 26.17 17.02
C LYS A 385 -0.60 24.92 17.70
N ILE A 386 -0.93 23.87 16.94
CA ILE A 386 -1.37 22.58 17.48
C ILE A 386 -0.15 21.76 17.95
N VAL A 387 0.94 21.75 17.18
CA VAL A 387 2.16 21.03 17.49
C VAL A 387 2.86 21.66 18.69
N ASP A 388 3.04 22.98 18.77
CA ASP A 388 3.60 23.74 19.90
C ASP A 388 2.75 23.59 21.18
N ARG A 389 1.45 23.28 21.06
CA ARG A 389 0.63 22.91 22.22
C ARG A 389 1.06 21.57 22.82
N PHE A 390 1.54 20.63 22.00
CA PHE A 390 1.94 19.29 22.41
C PHE A 390 3.46 19.07 22.45
N SER A 391 4.26 19.85 21.73
CA SER A 391 5.73 19.80 21.57
C SER A 391 6.36 20.97 22.31
N THR A 392 7.39 20.71 23.12
CA THR A 392 8.14 21.82 23.76
C THR A 392 9.23 22.29 22.82
N THR A 393 9.30 23.58 22.54
CA THR A 393 10.35 24.16 21.68
C THR A 393 11.49 24.76 22.52
N GLU A 394 12.62 25.11 21.90
CA GLU A 394 13.75 25.79 22.59
C GLU A 394 13.37 27.15 23.24
N MET A 395 12.19 27.66 22.87
CA MET A 395 11.62 28.92 23.35
C MET A 395 10.81 28.77 24.65
N ASP A 396 10.51 27.54 25.09
CA ASP A 396 9.76 27.26 26.31
C ASP A 396 10.65 27.20 27.56
N ASP A 397 10.09 27.57 28.72
CA ASP A 397 10.79 27.61 30.02
C ASP A 397 11.35 26.25 30.48
N THR A 398 10.81 25.14 29.95
CA THR A 398 11.33 23.79 30.20
C THR A 398 11.40 22.98 28.92
N PHE A 399 12.60 22.61 28.50
CA PHE A 399 12.80 21.80 27.30
C PHE A 399 12.72 20.31 27.65
N THR A 400 11.81 19.55 27.00
CA THR A 400 11.65 18.11 27.22
C THR A 400 12.05 17.27 25.99
N PRO A 401 13.35 16.94 25.82
CA PRO A 401 13.83 16.22 24.64
C PRO A 401 13.08 14.91 24.42
N ARG A 402 12.79 14.17 25.50
CA ARG A 402 12.11 12.85 25.44
C ARG A 402 10.71 12.92 24.84
N ARG A 403 9.95 13.98 25.14
CA ARG A 403 8.59 14.17 24.62
C ARG A 403 8.61 14.45 23.13
N ASN A 404 9.55 15.27 22.68
CA ASN A 404 9.72 15.61 21.27
C ASN A 404 10.14 14.39 20.44
N MET A 405 10.99 13.51 20.98
CA MET A 405 11.36 12.26 20.30
C MET A 405 10.15 11.32 20.13
N TYR A 406 9.30 11.21 21.16
CA TYR A 406 8.08 10.42 21.09
C TYR A 406 7.08 10.98 20.06
N LEU A 407 6.85 12.30 20.06
CA LEU A 407 5.96 12.96 19.10
C LEU A 407 6.49 12.86 17.66
N TYR A 408 7.81 12.88 17.49
CA TYR A 408 8.42 12.62 16.19
C TYR A 408 8.07 11.22 15.68
N GLY A 409 8.13 10.20 16.55
CA GLY A 409 7.71 8.83 16.22
C GLY A 409 6.27 8.75 15.70
N ILE A 410 5.35 9.48 16.34
CA ILE A 410 3.95 9.58 15.88
C ILE A 410 3.87 10.25 14.51
N GLY A 411 4.59 11.37 14.32
CA GLY A 411 4.62 12.09 13.05
C GLY A 411 5.20 11.26 11.90
N TYR A 412 6.24 10.47 12.17
CA TYR A 412 6.81 9.54 11.18
C TYR A 412 5.81 8.44 10.83
N ALA A 413 5.14 7.84 11.83
CA ALA A 413 4.14 6.80 11.59
C ALA A 413 2.96 7.32 10.77
N ALA A 414 2.49 8.54 11.07
CA ALA A 414 1.44 9.22 10.32
C ALA A 414 1.87 9.48 8.87
N ALA A 415 3.10 9.94 8.63
CA ALA A 415 3.60 10.13 7.27
C ALA A 415 3.84 8.81 6.51
N SER A 416 4.18 7.72 7.22
CA SER A 416 4.42 6.43 6.58
C SER A 416 3.13 5.74 6.14
N ILE A 417 2.07 5.81 6.96
CA ILE A 417 0.81 5.09 6.71
C ILE A 417 0.12 5.60 5.44
N ASP A 418 0.22 6.88 5.11
CA ASP A 418 -0.49 7.49 3.98
C ASP A 418 -0.20 6.76 2.66
N CYS A 419 1.06 6.38 2.43
CA CYS A 419 1.49 5.75 1.18
C CYS A 419 1.59 4.22 1.27
N THR A 420 1.32 3.65 2.45
CA THR A 420 1.31 2.20 2.67
C THR A 420 -0.04 1.69 3.17
N ALA A 421 -1.07 2.55 3.18
CA ALA A 421 -2.41 2.20 3.65
C ALA A 421 -2.99 1.02 2.88
N ALA A 422 -2.73 0.96 1.56
CA ALA A 422 -3.13 -0.15 0.70
C ALA A 422 -2.55 -1.51 1.14
N ALA A 423 -1.42 -1.53 1.84
CA ALA A 423 -0.83 -2.76 2.39
C ALA A 423 -1.23 -3.02 3.84
N VAL A 424 -1.29 -1.96 4.66
CA VAL A 424 -1.54 -2.08 6.10
C VAL A 424 -3.02 -2.37 6.39
N LEU A 425 -3.95 -1.76 5.64
CA LEU A 425 -5.39 -1.95 5.89
C LEU A 425 -5.86 -3.39 5.61
N PRO A 426 -5.48 -4.05 4.49
CA PRO A 426 -5.81 -5.46 4.29
C PRO A 426 -5.19 -6.37 5.34
N PHE A 427 -3.97 -6.08 5.79
CA PHE A 427 -3.35 -6.86 6.85
C PHE A 427 -4.12 -6.75 8.18
N ILE A 428 -4.56 -5.56 8.56
CA ILE A 428 -5.39 -5.37 9.76
C ILE A 428 -6.76 -6.06 9.57
N GLY A 429 -7.34 -5.98 8.38
CA GLY A 429 -8.57 -6.70 8.03
C GLY A 429 -8.42 -8.21 8.17
N TYR A 430 -7.34 -8.78 7.62
CA TYR A 430 -6.97 -10.18 7.76
C TYR A 430 -6.83 -10.59 9.23
N LEU A 431 -6.11 -9.81 10.04
CA LEU A 431 -5.99 -10.10 11.46
C LEU A 431 -7.35 -10.06 12.19
N ALA A 432 -8.28 -9.21 11.75
CA ALA A 432 -9.60 -9.07 12.36
C ALA A 432 -10.59 -10.19 11.98
N THR A 433 -10.35 -10.92 10.89
CA THR A 433 -11.21 -12.02 10.43
C THR A 433 -10.77 -13.39 10.96
N ILE A 434 -9.55 -13.53 11.47
CA ILE A 434 -9.08 -14.77 12.09
C ILE A 434 -9.68 -14.90 13.49
N GLU A 435 -10.50 -15.94 13.72
CA GLU A 435 -11.16 -16.21 15.02
C GLU A 435 -10.22 -16.63 16.16
N SER A 436 -8.91 -16.73 15.92
CA SER A 436 -7.95 -17.05 16.97
C SER A 436 -7.64 -15.80 17.80
N ALA A 437 -7.96 -15.86 19.09
CA ALA A 437 -7.74 -14.77 20.05
C ALA A 437 -6.27 -14.29 20.14
N SER A 438 -5.33 -15.05 19.59
CA SER A 438 -3.91 -14.76 19.55
C SER A 438 -3.42 -14.13 18.23
N ALA A 439 -4.13 -14.24 17.10
CA ALA A 439 -3.61 -13.75 15.81
C ALA A 439 -3.37 -12.23 15.79
N VAL A 440 -4.33 -11.43 16.28
CA VAL A 440 -4.23 -9.97 16.33
C VAL A 440 -3.01 -9.49 17.14
N PRO A 441 -2.79 -9.92 18.40
CA PRO A 441 -1.64 -9.45 19.17
C PRO A 441 -0.30 -9.93 18.60
N PHE A 442 -0.22 -11.12 17.99
CA PHE A 442 1.03 -11.58 17.36
C PHE A 442 1.32 -10.90 16.01
N GLY A 443 0.32 -10.72 15.16
CA GLY A 443 0.46 -10.05 13.87
C GLY A 443 0.74 -8.57 14.00
N LEU A 444 -0.11 -7.84 14.72
CA LEU A 444 0.13 -6.43 15.00
C LEU A 444 1.39 -6.25 15.85
N GLY A 445 1.62 -7.13 16.83
CA GLY A 445 2.82 -7.13 17.65
C GLY A 445 4.11 -7.31 16.84
N SER A 446 4.11 -8.16 15.81
CA SER A 446 5.27 -8.35 14.93
C SER A 446 5.56 -7.13 14.06
N LEU A 447 4.52 -6.49 13.51
CA LEU A 447 4.64 -5.24 12.76
C LEU A 447 5.21 -4.14 13.67
N MET A 448 4.65 -4.00 14.87
CA MET A 448 5.09 -3.04 15.86
C MET A 448 6.55 -3.31 16.27
N ALA A 449 6.89 -4.55 16.66
CA ALA A 449 8.24 -4.93 17.03
C ALA A 449 9.24 -4.67 15.90
N GLY A 450 8.89 -5.00 14.65
CA GLY A 450 9.70 -4.72 13.47
C GLY A 450 9.99 -3.23 13.29
N LEU A 451 8.96 -2.38 13.38
CA LEU A 451 9.12 -0.92 13.28
C LEU A 451 10.02 -0.37 14.39
N LEU A 452 9.87 -0.86 15.62
CA LEU A 452 10.69 -0.42 16.74
C LEU A 452 12.15 -0.86 16.59
N ILE A 453 12.39 -2.10 16.16
CA ILE A 453 13.74 -2.61 15.90
C ILE A 453 14.41 -1.80 14.79
N LEU A 454 13.69 -1.52 13.69
CA LEU A 454 14.21 -0.71 12.57
C LEU A 454 14.53 0.71 13.01
N MET A 455 13.64 1.36 13.74
CA MET A 455 13.87 2.71 14.27
C MET A 455 15.10 2.75 15.18
N VAL A 456 15.23 1.80 16.10
CA VAL A 456 16.40 1.71 17.00
C VAL A 456 17.68 1.45 16.20
N ALA A 457 17.65 0.54 15.24
CA ALA A 457 18.81 0.20 14.42
C ALA A 457 19.29 1.41 13.60
N VAL A 458 18.39 2.09 12.89
CA VAL A 458 18.73 3.24 12.04
C VAL A 458 19.21 4.43 12.86
N VAL A 459 18.50 4.79 13.93
CA VAL A 459 18.91 5.90 14.81
C VAL A 459 20.25 5.61 15.48
N SER A 460 20.49 4.36 15.89
CA SER A 460 21.78 3.97 16.46
C SER A 460 22.90 4.02 15.43
N LEU A 461 22.68 3.49 14.23
CA LEU A 461 23.67 3.49 13.15
C LEU A 461 24.06 4.92 12.74
N VAL A 462 23.07 5.82 12.66
CA VAL A 462 23.31 7.24 12.38
C VAL A 462 23.95 7.96 13.57
N GLY A 463 23.49 7.70 14.79
CA GLY A 463 23.98 8.35 16.01
C GLY A 463 25.40 7.94 16.39
N PHE A 464 25.81 6.70 16.11
CA PHE A 464 27.18 6.23 16.27
C PHE A 464 28.06 6.52 15.04
N GLY A 465 27.47 6.96 13.93
CA GLY A 465 28.17 7.34 12.72
C GLY A 465 29.11 8.53 12.95
N ARG A 466 30.36 8.39 12.50
CA ARG A 466 31.44 9.41 12.58
C ARG A 466 30.94 10.79 12.14
N GLN A 467 31.49 11.87 12.70
CA GLN A 467 31.20 13.29 12.34
C GLN A 467 31.11 13.60 10.83
N GLN A 468 31.72 12.77 9.97
CA GLN A 468 31.62 12.86 8.51
C GLN A 468 30.21 12.55 7.96
N ALA A 469 29.48 11.57 8.51
CA ALA A 469 28.10 11.27 8.12
C ALA A 469 27.15 12.43 8.43
N ILE A 470 27.40 13.09 9.55
CA ILE A 470 26.66 14.27 10.03
C ILE A 470 26.82 15.45 9.06
N GLY A 471 28.07 15.74 8.64
CA GLY A 471 28.36 16.82 7.70
C GLY A 471 27.80 16.57 6.30
N PHE A 472 27.64 15.30 5.89
CA PHE A 472 26.97 14.92 4.66
C PHE A 472 25.45 15.08 4.78
N LEU A 473 24.83 14.53 5.82
CA LEU A 473 23.38 14.63 6.05
C LEU A 473 22.91 16.08 6.13
N ARG A 474 23.64 16.95 6.85
CA ARG A 474 23.29 18.38 6.95
C ARG A 474 23.36 19.10 5.61
N ARG A 475 24.32 18.75 4.74
CA ARG A 475 24.42 19.30 3.37
C ARG A 475 23.37 18.71 2.44
N ALA A 476 23.07 17.42 2.59
CA ALA A 476 22.12 16.70 1.76
C ALA A 476 20.65 16.97 2.16
N THR A 477 20.37 17.50 3.36
CA THR A 477 19.00 17.73 3.87
C THR A 477 18.14 18.51 2.88
N GLY A 478 18.71 19.56 2.25
CA GLY A 478 18.00 20.33 1.23
C GLY A 478 17.61 19.49 0.00
N MET A 479 18.53 18.67 -0.52
CA MET A 479 18.27 17.77 -1.64
C MET A 479 17.31 16.64 -1.26
N ILE A 480 17.44 16.05 -0.07
CA ILE A 480 16.55 14.98 0.39
C ILE A 480 15.11 15.49 0.54
N LYS A 481 14.93 16.74 1.01
CA LYS A 481 13.60 17.37 1.07
C LYS A 481 12.99 17.53 -0.34
N LEU A 482 13.79 17.96 -1.32
CA LEU A 482 13.32 18.10 -2.71
C LEU A 482 12.97 16.75 -3.34
N ILE A 483 13.84 15.74 -3.16
CA ILE A 483 13.60 14.36 -3.62
C ILE A 483 12.30 13.83 -3.00
N GLY A 484 12.16 14.02 -1.68
CA GLY A 484 10.99 13.60 -0.93
C GLY A 484 9.67 14.22 -1.38
N ALA A 485 9.68 15.52 -1.68
CA ALA A 485 8.51 16.22 -2.19
C ALA A 485 8.09 15.68 -3.56
N TRP A 486 9.05 15.38 -4.44
CA TRP A 486 8.78 14.74 -5.72
C TRP A 486 8.23 13.32 -5.56
N MET A 487 8.81 12.52 -4.65
CA MET A 487 8.31 11.17 -4.38
C MET A 487 6.88 11.19 -3.84
N MET A 488 6.54 12.09 -2.92
CA MET A 488 5.17 12.27 -2.42
C MET A 488 4.20 12.69 -3.53
N MET A 489 4.59 13.65 -4.40
CA MET A 489 3.75 14.05 -5.54
C MET A 489 3.55 12.92 -6.54
N MET A 490 4.59 12.14 -6.84
CA MET A 490 4.48 10.99 -7.75
C MET A 490 3.62 9.88 -7.14
N ALA A 491 3.76 9.59 -5.84
CA ALA A 491 2.90 8.63 -5.15
C ALA A 491 1.43 9.06 -5.18
N GLY A 492 1.15 10.34 -4.85
CA GLY A 492 -0.22 10.88 -4.89
C GLY A 492 -0.80 10.93 -6.31
N ALA A 493 -0.03 11.36 -7.30
CA ALA A 493 -0.45 11.39 -8.70
C ALA A 493 -0.64 9.98 -9.28
N GLY A 494 0.25 9.04 -8.95
CA GLY A 494 0.15 7.64 -9.35
C GLY A 494 -1.09 6.98 -8.74
N LEU A 495 -1.35 7.20 -7.45
CA LEU A 495 -2.53 6.68 -6.77
C LEU A 495 -3.83 7.30 -7.33
N LEU A 496 -3.85 8.61 -7.58
CA LEU A 496 -4.98 9.27 -8.25
C LEU A 496 -5.21 8.70 -9.65
N PHE A 497 -4.15 8.56 -10.45
CA PHE A 497 -4.25 8.05 -11.82
C PHE A 497 -4.74 6.60 -11.82
N TYR A 498 -4.19 5.76 -10.93
CA TYR A 498 -4.60 4.38 -10.74
C TYR A 498 -6.07 4.25 -10.35
N LEU A 499 -6.55 5.09 -9.43
CA LEU A 499 -7.93 5.05 -8.95
C LEU A 499 -8.95 5.71 -9.91
N THR A 500 -8.52 6.47 -10.91
CA THR A 500 -9.43 7.23 -11.80
C THR A 500 -9.40 6.81 -13.27
N ASN A 501 -8.35 6.11 -13.71
CA ASN A 501 -8.16 5.71 -15.10
C ASN A 501 -7.56 4.30 -15.17
N THR A 502 -8.24 3.32 -14.57
CA THR A 502 -7.81 1.91 -14.61
C THR A 502 -7.63 1.41 -16.05
N ASP A 503 -8.52 1.79 -16.97
CA ASP A 503 -8.46 1.44 -18.40
C ASP A 503 -7.18 1.91 -19.11
N VAL A 504 -6.71 3.13 -18.80
CA VAL A 504 -5.52 3.69 -19.46
C VAL A 504 -4.25 3.09 -18.87
N VAL A 505 -4.22 2.84 -17.56
CA VAL A 505 -3.11 2.11 -16.91
C VAL A 505 -2.96 0.73 -17.53
N ALA A 506 -4.07 0.01 -17.72
CA ALA A 506 -4.08 -1.32 -18.34
C ALA A 506 -3.57 -1.33 -19.79
N SER A 507 -3.66 -0.21 -20.51
CA SER A 507 -3.16 -0.08 -21.89
C SER A 507 -1.68 0.32 -22.02
N PHE A 508 -1.07 0.87 -20.95
CA PHE A 508 0.33 1.31 -20.94
C PHE A 508 1.30 0.21 -20.51
N PHE A 509 0.78 -0.87 -19.92
CA PHE A 509 1.48 -2.09 -19.55
C PHE A 509 1.00 -3.24 -20.41
#